data_AF-A0A2B8ANG7-F1
#
_entry.id   AF-A0A2B8ANG7-F1
#
_cell.length_a   1.000
_cell.length_b   1.000
_cell.length_c   1.000
_cell.angle_alpha   90.00
_cell.angle_beta   90.00
_cell.angle_gamma   90.00
#
_symmetry.space_group_name_H-M   'P 1'
#
loop_
_entity.id
_entity.type
_entity.pdbx_description
1 polymer ?
#
loop_
_entity_poly.entity_id
_entity_poly.type
_entity_poly.pdbx_seq_one_letter_code
_entity_poly.pdbx_strand_id
1 'polypeptide(L)'
;MFVVWRWTACTPKAAAQARVALRCALDELGYDDGMASDAVLAASELIANAVEHSVGPYEIRLSRGASEVVCEVEDHAPFLPEMPLFPVTVPFAPVEADRGNGLEALGALLAERGRGLHIVHHLTKGAWGFRKSSMSTKVAWLSIPVRQ
;
A
#
# COMPACT_ATOMS: atom_id res chain seq x y z
N MET A 1 1.06 -15.58 -9.14
CA MET A 1 1.51 -14.20 -8.89
C MET A 1 2.15 -13.67 -10.16
N PHE A 2 1.89 -12.41 -10.52
CA PHE A 2 2.48 -11.77 -11.70
C PHE A 2 2.95 -10.36 -11.36
N VAL A 3 3.87 -9.85 -12.16
CA VAL A 3 4.42 -8.50 -12.00
C VAL A 3 3.48 -7.50 -12.64
N VAL A 4 3.04 -6.51 -11.88
CA VAL A 4 2.19 -5.41 -12.35
C VAL A 4 3.06 -4.28 -12.88
N TRP A 5 4.10 -3.89 -12.14
CA TRP A 5 4.97 -2.78 -12.54
C TRP A 5 6.36 -2.87 -11.91
N ARG A 6 7.35 -2.29 -12.59
CA ARG A 6 8.73 -2.13 -12.10
C ARG A 6 9.15 -0.69 -12.29
N TRP A 7 9.87 -0.14 -11.32
CA TRP A 7 10.39 1.22 -11.41
C TRP A 7 11.70 1.37 -10.65
N THR A 8 12.35 2.51 -10.86
CA THR A 8 13.56 2.92 -10.13
C THR A 8 13.34 4.31 -9.55
N ALA A 9 14.29 4.79 -8.75
CA ALA A 9 14.26 6.16 -8.23
C ALA A 9 14.27 7.22 -9.35
N CYS A 10 14.76 6.88 -10.55
CA CYS A 10 14.81 7.79 -11.70
C CYS A 10 13.52 7.80 -12.52
N THR A 11 12.56 6.91 -12.22
CA THR A 11 11.31 6.81 -12.97
C THR A 11 10.39 8.01 -12.62
N PRO A 12 10.04 8.88 -13.58
CA PRO A 12 9.21 10.04 -13.30
C PRO A 12 7.81 9.62 -12.87
N LYS A 13 7.28 10.24 -11.81
CA LYS A 13 5.92 9.97 -11.30
C LYS A 13 5.68 8.46 -11.02
N ALA A 14 6.71 7.73 -10.59
CA ALA A 14 6.67 6.27 -10.46
C ALA A 14 5.51 5.76 -9.59
N ALA A 15 5.25 6.40 -8.45
CA ALA A 15 4.13 6.03 -7.58
C ALA A 15 2.77 6.19 -8.28
N ALA A 16 2.57 7.25 -9.06
CA ALA A 16 1.34 7.45 -9.82
C ALA A 16 1.18 6.40 -10.92
N GLN A 17 2.25 6.06 -11.63
CA GLN A 17 2.24 5.01 -12.66
C GLN A 17 1.95 3.64 -12.05
N ALA A 18 2.56 3.32 -10.90
CA ALA A 18 2.32 2.07 -10.19
C ALA A 18 0.85 1.93 -9.74
N ARG A 19 0.23 3.02 -9.24
CA ARG A 19 -1.20 3.04 -8.89
C ARG A 19 -2.10 2.78 -10.10
N VAL A 20 -1.81 3.43 -11.24
CA VAL A 20 -2.58 3.23 -12.47
C VAL A 20 -2.44 1.78 -12.97
N ALA A 21 -1.21 1.26 -13.01
CA ALA A 21 -0.96 -0.12 -13.43
C ALA A 21 -1.67 -1.14 -12.52
N LEU A 22 -1.63 -0.93 -11.20
CA LEU A 22 -2.33 -1.76 -10.24
C LEU A 22 -3.85 -1.70 -10.44
N ARG A 23 -4.40 -0.50 -10.66
CA ARG A 23 -5.82 -0.31 -10.91
C ARG A 23 -6.27 -1.08 -12.15
N CYS A 24 -5.56 -0.91 -13.27
CA CYS A 24 -5.83 -1.65 -14.49
C CYS A 24 -5.76 -3.17 -14.29
N ALA A 25 -4.74 -3.67 -13.57
CA ALA A 25 -4.62 -5.09 -13.29
C ALA A 25 -5.76 -5.64 -12.42
N LEU A 26 -6.28 -4.85 -11.47
CA LEU A 26 -7.43 -5.23 -10.65
C LEU A 26 -8.74 -5.24 -11.46
N ASP A 27 -8.92 -4.24 -12.33
CA ASP A 27 -10.07 -4.16 -13.24
C ASP A 27 -10.07 -5.32 -14.24
N GLU A 28 -8.91 -5.68 -14.81
CA GLU A 28 -8.74 -6.84 -15.72
C GLU A 28 -9.04 -8.17 -15.04
N LEU A 29 -8.79 -8.28 -13.73
CA LEU A 29 -9.13 -9.46 -12.94
C LEU A 29 -10.63 -9.50 -12.54
N GLY A 30 -11.37 -8.43 -12.82
CA GLY A 30 -12.82 -8.34 -12.58
C GLY A 30 -13.20 -8.07 -11.12
N TYR A 31 -12.35 -7.37 -10.35
CA TYR A 31 -12.70 -6.95 -9.00
C TYR A 31 -13.64 -5.74 -9.01
N ASP A 32 -14.43 -5.59 -7.94
CA ASP A 32 -15.33 -4.44 -7.79
C ASP A 32 -14.55 -3.13 -7.58
N ASP A 33 -15.14 -2.01 -8.00
CA ASP A 33 -14.52 -0.68 -7.95
C ASP A 33 -14.12 -0.26 -6.52
N GLY A 34 -14.93 -0.60 -5.52
CA GLY A 34 -14.68 -0.28 -4.12
C GLY A 34 -13.46 -1.04 -3.59
N MET A 35 -13.40 -2.34 -3.81
CA MET A 35 -12.24 -3.17 -3.47
C MET A 35 -10.99 -2.72 -4.22
N ALA A 36 -11.11 -2.42 -5.52
CA ALA A 36 -9.98 -1.95 -6.31
C ALA A 36 -9.45 -0.61 -5.79
N SER A 37 -10.34 0.30 -5.37
CA SER A 37 -9.97 1.55 -4.72
C SER A 37 -9.25 1.33 -3.39
N ASP A 38 -9.77 0.46 -2.52
CA ASP A 38 -9.17 0.10 -1.23
C ASP A 38 -7.77 -0.53 -1.43
N ALA A 39 -7.62 -1.40 -2.42
CA ALA A 39 -6.36 -2.04 -2.76
C ALA A 39 -5.32 -1.07 -3.30
N VAL A 40 -5.72 -0.17 -4.18
CA VAL A 40 -4.84 0.88 -4.70
C VAL A 40 -4.41 1.82 -3.56
N LEU A 41 -5.33 2.21 -2.68
CA LEU A 41 -5.01 3.06 -1.53
C LEU A 41 -4.00 2.39 -0.59
N ALA A 42 -4.28 1.16 -0.15
CA ALA A 42 -3.38 0.44 0.75
C ALA A 42 -2.00 0.18 0.10
N ALA A 43 -1.95 -0.18 -1.19
CA ALA A 43 -0.69 -0.38 -1.90
C ALA A 43 0.09 0.94 -2.08
N SER A 44 -0.60 2.08 -2.20
CA SER A 44 0.03 3.40 -2.31
C SER A 44 0.86 3.74 -1.10
N GLU A 45 0.37 3.40 0.10
CA GLU A 45 1.10 3.58 1.35
C GLU A 45 2.34 2.70 1.41
N LEU A 46 2.27 1.44 0.93
CA LEU A 46 3.43 0.57 0.85
C LEU A 46 4.48 1.06 -0.17
N ILE A 47 4.02 1.56 -1.33
CA ILE A 47 4.89 2.17 -2.35
C ILE A 47 5.57 3.42 -1.80
N ALA A 48 4.84 4.29 -1.11
CA ALA A 48 5.39 5.49 -0.49
C ALA A 48 6.46 5.13 0.55
N ASN A 49 6.17 4.17 1.43
CA ASN A 49 7.13 3.68 2.41
C ASN A 49 8.40 3.09 1.77
N ALA A 50 8.26 2.33 0.69
CA ALA A 50 9.41 1.78 -0.03
C ALA A 50 10.29 2.88 -0.62
N VAL A 51 9.67 3.91 -1.23
CA VAL A 51 10.40 5.04 -1.83
C VAL A 51 11.05 5.95 -0.79
N GLU A 52 10.43 6.14 0.38
CA GLU A 52 10.97 7.01 1.44
C GLU A 52 12.08 6.31 2.27
N HIS A 53 11.99 5.00 2.47
CA HIS A 53 12.82 4.29 3.45
C HIS A 53 13.75 3.23 2.86
N SER A 54 13.71 2.98 1.54
CA SER A 54 14.48 1.92 0.91
C SER A 54 15.03 2.36 -0.44
N VAL A 55 15.84 1.49 -1.06
CA VAL A 55 16.45 1.78 -2.36
C VAL A 55 15.84 0.86 -3.40
N GLY A 56 15.68 1.37 -4.63
CA GLY A 56 15.24 0.55 -5.75
C GLY A 56 16.30 -0.46 -6.21
N PRO A 57 16.03 -1.24 -7.27
CA PRO A 57 14.79 -1.24 -8.04
C PRO A 57 13.59 -1.70 -7.22
N TYR A 58 12.41 -1.23 -7.61
CA TYR A 58 11.16 -1.53 -6.95
C TYR A 58 10.26 -2.35 -7.88
N GLU A 59 9.47 -3.23 -7.29
CA GLU A 59 8.54 -4.07 -8.04
C GLU A 59 7.23 -4.23 -7.29
N ILE A 60 6.11 -4.11 -8.00
CA ILE A 60 4.79 -4.48 -7.48
C ILE A 60 4.29 -5.74 -8.16
N ARG A 61 3.90 -6.72 -7.34
CA ARG A 61 3.33 -8.00 -7.78
C ARG A 61 1.91 -8.14 -7.25
N LEU A 62 1.09 -8.83 -8.04
CA LEU A 62 -0.28 -9.15 -7.68
C LEU A 62 -0.50 -10.66 -7.76
N SER A 63 -1.27 -11.20 -6.83
CA SER A 63 -1.78 -12.56 -6.94
C SER A 63 -3.24 -12.63 -6.51
N ARG A 64 -4.00 -13.41 -7.27
CA ARG A 64 -5.40 -13.72 -7.00
C ARG A 64 -5.46 -15.02 -6.22
N GLY A 65 -5.96 -14.95 -4.99
CA GLY A 65 -6.42 -16.10 -4.23
C GLY A 65 -7.90 -16.40 -4.50
N ALA A 66 -8.42 -17.45 -3.87
CA ALA A 66 -9.83 -17.83 -4.00
C ALA A 66 -10.78 -16.82 -3.33
N SER A 67 -10.34 -16.17 -2.24
CA SER A 67 -11.14 -15.25 -1.43
C SER A 67 -10.42 -13.93 -1.12
N GLU A 68 -9.25 -13.72 -1.70
CA GLU A 68 -8.40 -12.57 -1.38
C GLU A 68 -7.51 -12.17 -2.55
N VAL A 69 -7.06 -10.92 -2.51
CA VAL A 69 -6.05 -10.38 -3.41
C VAL A 69 -4.83 -10.02 -2.59
N VAL A 70 -3.68 -10.58 -2.96
CA VAL A 70 -2.40 -10.24 -2.33
C VAL A 70 -1.62 -9.33 -3.24
N CYS A 71 -1.26 -8.16 -2.71
CA CYS A 71 -0.38 -7.20 -3.35
C CYS A 71 0.94 -7.15 -2.60
N GLU A 72 2.04 -7.14 -3.36
CA GLU A 72 3.39 -7.14 -2.81
C GLU A 72 4.21 -6.03 -3.43
N VAL A 73 4.92 -5.27 -2.60
CA VAL A 73 5.91 -4.27 -2.99
C VAL A 73 7.28 -4.76 -2.54
N GLU A 74 8.14 -5.08 -3.49
CA GLU A 74 9.53 -5.48 -3.25
C GLU A 74 10.45 -4.27 -3.42
N ASP A 75 11.37 -4.12 -2.49
CA ASP A 75 12.42 -3.10 -2.50
C ASP A 75 13.73 -3.64 -1.92
N HIS A 76 14.81 -2.87 -2.11
CA HIS A 76 16.11 -3.21 -1.58
C HIS A 76 16.30 -2.59 -0.19
N ALA A 77 16.18 -3.44 0.82
CA ALA A 77 16.51 -3.11 2.20
C ALA A 77 17.13 -4.32 2.91
N PRO A 78 18.26 -4.14 3.62
CA PRO A 78 18.94 -5.23 4.32
C PRO A 78 18.23 -5.67 5.61
N PHE A 79 17.28 -4.88 6.11
CA PHE A 79 16.51 -5.15 7.33
C PHE A 79 15.01 -4.95 7.12
N LEU A 80 14.22 -5.67 7.91
CA LEU A 80 12.78 -5.43 8.00
C LEU A 80 12.53 -4.27 8.96
N PRO A 81 11.56 -3.39 8.68
CA PRO A 81 11.17 -2.37 9.63
C PRO A 81 10.55 -3.00 10.88
N GLU A 82 10.65 -2.34 12.02
CA GLU A 82 9.91 -2.71 13.22
C GLU A 82 8.41 -2.52 12.96
N MET A 83 7.60 -3.51 13.33
CA MET A 83 6.15 -3.44 13.20
C MET A 83 5.60 -2.46 14.24
N PRO A 84 4.94 -1.36 13.84
CA PRO A 84 4.32 -0.47 14.81
C PRO A 84 3.16 -1.17 15.51
N LEU A 85 2.99 -0.88 16.80
CA LEU A 85 1.80 -1.30 17.56
C LEU A 85 0.64 -0.38 17.17
N PHE A 86 -0.44 -0.97 16.65
CA PHE A 86 -1.68 -0.23 16.36
C PHE A 86 -2.57 -0.26 17.60
N PRO A 87 -2.75 0.86 18.32
CA PRO A 87 -3.72 0.91 19.40
C PRO A 87 -5.14 0.68 18.84
N VAL A 88 -5.98 -0.02 19.60
CA VAL A 88 -7.37 -0.39 19.19
C VAL A 88 -8.28 0.85 19.03
N THR A 89 -7.83 2.03 19.43
CA THR A 89 -8.55 3.30 19.26
C THR A 89 -8.56 3.74 17.80
N VAL A 90 -9.74 4.13 17.31
CA VAL A 90 -9.94 4.66 15.94
C VAL A 90 -8.89 5.76 15.62
N PRO A 91 -8.02 5.58 14.62
CA PRO A 91 -6.98 6.56 14.26
C PRO A 91 -7.55 7.87 13.70
N PHE A 92 -8.83 7.84 13.31
CA PHE A 92 -9.54 8.90 12.62
C PHE A 92 -10.68 9.44 13.49
N ALA A 93 -10.35 9.96 14.69
CA ALA A 93 -11.31 10.83 15.36
C ALA A 93 -11.51 12.06 14.46
N PRO A 94 -12.75 12.37 14.02
CA PRO A 94 -13.00 13.56 13.22
C PRO A 94 -12.60 14.77 14.07
N VAL A 95 -11.55 15.49 13.68
CA VAL A 95 -11.30 16.81 14.25
C VAL A 95 -12.40 17.71 13.69
N GLU A 96 -13.37 18.09 14.52
CA GLU A 96 -14.55 18.86 14.10
C GLU A 96 -14.20 20.17 13.36
N ALA A 97 -12.97 20.66 13.54
CA ALA A 97 -12.46 21.89 12.92
C ALA A 97 -12.21 21.80 11.40
N ASP A 98 -12.23 20.61 10.78
CA ASP A 98 -11.76 20.42 9.39
C ASP A 98 -12.86 19.95 8.41
N ARG A 99 -14.15 20.09 8.76
CA ARG A 99 -15.28 19.88 7.84
C ARG A 99 -15.28 20.94 6.73
N GLY A 100 -14.47 20.74 5.71
CA GLY A 100 -14.45 21.59 4.52
C GLY A 100 -13.26 21.34 3.59
N ASN A 101 -12.19 20.73 4.11
CA ASN A 101 -10.89 20.77 3.47
C ASN A 101 -10.49 19.40 2.91
N GLY A 102 -11.46 18.51 2.64
CA GLY A 102 -11.28 17.06 2.57
C GLY A 102 -10.09 16.54 1.76
N LEU A 103 -9.60 17.26 0.75
CA LEU A 103 -8.38 16.90 0.00
C LEU A 103 -7.09 17.46 0.61
N GLU A 104 -7.09 18.70 1.13
CA GLU A 104 -5.94 19.30 1.84
C GLU A 104 -5.77 18.69 3.24
N ALA A 105 -6.88 18.44 3.94
CA ALA A 105 -6.92 17.70 5.20
C ALA A 105 -6.40 16.27 5.00
N LEU A 106 -6.84 15.58 3.93
CA LEU A 106 -6.31 14.28 3.54
C LEU A 106 -4.82 14.37 3.18
N GLY A 107 -4.40 15.39 2.42
CA GLY A 107 -3.00 15.63 2.07
C GLY A 107 -2.11 15.90 3.29
N ALA A 108 -2.59 16.67 4.26
CA ALA A 108 -1.92 16.92 5.53
C ALA A 108 -1.91 15.66 6.42
N LEU A 109 -3.01 14.89 6.44
CA LEU A 109 -3.08 13.60 7.13
C LEU A 109 -2.10 12.58 6.55
N LEU A 110 -1.95 12.56 5.22
CA LEU A 110 -1.02 11.70 4.50
C LEU A 110 0.45 12.17 4.66
N ALA A 111 0.66 13.45 4.98
CA ALA A 111 1.98 13.99 5.30
C ALA A 111 2.43 13.72 6.74
N GLU A 112 1.52 13.33 7.64
CA GLU A 112 1.86 12.92 8.99
C GLU A 112 2.52 11.54 9.02
N ARG A 113 3.85 11.53 9.17
CA ARG A 113 4.69 10.34 9.27
C ARG A 113 4.11 9.31 10.24
N GLY A 114 3.92 8.08 9.76
CA GLY A 114 3.48 6.92 10.56
C GLY A 114 2.01 6.54 10.45
N ARG A 115 1.17 7.31 9.74
CA ARG A 115 -0.26 6.96 9.54
C ARG A 115 -0.52 6.03 8.36
N GLY A 116 0.37 5.96 7.37
CA GLY A 116 0.18 5.11 6.18
C GLY A 116 -0.08 3.64 6.50
N LEU A 117 0.68 3.07 7.44
CA LEU A 117 0.45 1.69 7.89
C LEU A 117 -0.86 1.50 8.68
N HIS A 118 -1.44 2.56 9.26
CA HIS A 118 -2.78 2.48 9.86
C HIS A 118 -3.87 2.34 8.80
N ILE A 119 -3.73 3.03 7.66
CA ILE A 119 -4.61 2.87 6.50
C ILE A 119 -4.52 1.44 5.98
N VAL A 120 -3.29 0.94 5.77
CA VAL A 120 -3.06 -0.46 5.36
C VAL A 120 -3.70 -1.42 6.35
N HIS A 121 -3.47 -1.24 7.66
CA HIS A 121 -4.04 -2.10 8.70
C HIS A 121 -5.56 -2.11 8.69
N HIS A 122 -6.20 -0.93 8.56
CA HIS A 122 -7.65 -0.82 8.55
C HIS A 122 -8.27 -1.49 7.32
N LEU A 123 -7.78 -1.19 6.11
CA LEU A 123 -8.33 -1.70 4.85
C LEU A 123 -8.13 -3.21 4.69
N THR A 124 -7.02 -3.74 5.23
CA THR A 124 -6.69 -5.17 5.17
C THR A 124 -7.20 -5.95 6.39
N LYS A 125 -7.85 -5.29 7.36
CA LYS A 125 -8.22 -5.87 8.66
C LYS A 125 -7.03 -6.56 9.37
N GLY A 126 -5.86 -5.96 9.24
CA GLY A 126 -4.60 -6.48 9.80
C GLY A 126 -3.88 -7.52 8.94
N ALA A 127 -4.39 -7.88 7.77
CA ALA A 127 -3.76 -8.85 6.87
C ALA A 127 -2.66 -8.19 6.01
N TRP A 128 -1.54 -7.81 6.64
CA TRP A 128 -0.38 -7.25 5.96
C TRP A 128 0.90 -7.46 6.80
N GLY A 129 2.05 -7.21 6.20
CA GLY A 129 3.32 -7.24 6.93
C GLY A 129 4.54 -7.08 6.04
N PHE A 130 5.70 -7.39 6.60
CA PHE A 130 6.97 -7.41 5.88
C PHE A 130 7.62 -8.79 5.97
N ARG A 131 8.34 -9.17 4.91
CA ARG A 131 9.17 -10.38 4.91
C ARG A 131 10.43 -10.15 4.09
N LYS A 132 11.49 -10.91 4.39
CA LYS A 132 12.67 -10.92 3.52
C LYS A 132 12.39 -11.77 2.29
N SER A 133 12.79 -11.27 1.12
CA SER A 133 12.78 -12.02 -0.14
C SER A 133 14.19 -12.54 -0.46
N SER A 134 15.22 -11.78 -0.07
CA SER A 134 16.62 -12.21 -0.12
C SER A 134 17.42 -11.61 1.06
N MET A 135 18.75 -11.74 1.04
CA MET A 135 19.62 -11.07 2.02
C MET A 135 19.53 -9.54 1.96
N SER A 136 19.20 -8.99 0.80
CA SER A 136 19.25 -7.55 0.54
C SER A 136 17.92 -6.96 0.07
N THR A 137 16.87 -7.78 -0.07
CA THR A 137 15.54 -7.33 -0.48
C THR A 137 14.48 -7.71 0.54
N LYS A 138 13.50 -6.82 0.71
CA LYS A 138 12.29 -7.06 1.50
C LYS A 138 11.06 -6.92 0.62
N VAL A 139 9.99 -7.57 1.06
CA VAL A 139 8.66 -7.44 0.50
C VAL A 139 7.74 -6.92 1.60
N ALA A 140 7.10 -5.79 1.33
CA ALA A 140 5.90 -5.36 2.03
C ALA A 140 4.69 -5.98 1.33
N TRP A 141 3.85 -6.71 2.05
CA TRP A 141 2.70 -7.39 1.48
C TRP A 141 1.42 -6.97 2.20
N LEU A 142 0.32 -6.98 1.47
CA LEU A 142 -1.03 -6.80 1.98
C LEU A 142 -1.97 -7.80 1.32
N SER A 143 -2.99 -8.22 2.05
CA SER A 143 -4.09 -9.03 1.55
C SER A 143 -5.42 -8.31 1.78
N ILE A 144 -6.25 -8.26 0.75
CA ILE A 144 -7.59 -7.69 0.84
C ILE A 144 -8.60 -8.79 0.52
N PRO A 145 -9.57 -9.05 1.43
CA PRO A 145 -10.61 -10.03 1.18
C PRO A 145 -11.48 -9.55 0.02
N VAL A 146 -11.76 -10.46 -0.91
CA VAL A 146 -12.69 -10.21 -2.01
C VAL A 146 -14.09 -10.09 -1.40
N ARG A 147 -14.74 -8.94 -1.60
CA ARG A 147 -16.15 -8.76 -1.24
C ARG A 147 -16.97 -9.45 -2.33
N GLN A 148 -17.81 -10.41 -1.94
CA GLN A 148 -18.78 -11.05 -2.85
C GLN A 148 -19.97 -10.12 -3.09
#